data_AF-N9PEK5-F1
#
_entry.id   AF-N9PEK5-F1
#
_cell.length_a   1.000
_cell.length_b   1.000
_cell.length_c   1.000
_cell.angle_alpha   90.00
_cell.angle_beta   90.00
_cell.angle_gamma   90.00
#
_symmetry.space_group_name_H-M   'P 1'
#
loop_
_entity.id
_entity.type
_entity.pdbx_description
1 polymer ?
#
loop_
_entity_poly.entity_id
_entity_poly.type
_entity_poly.pdbx_seq_one_letter_code
_entity_poly.pdbx_strand_id
1 'polypeptide(L)'
;MQIDIPAVPLNGGYYGEPSSSYFTDINFSGETDNGYIVRSLYSFAAGSADPDFGENPPFVLFTLDYPNSNHTEYSSAAYYYSKLTEYQSKYHRLGVYINQNSKQVGFIVNGVDQGFNLPYLQHLKILVLTLIAESRYILII
;
A
#
# COMPACT_ATOMS: atom_id res chain seq x y z
N MET A 1 -11.21 5.15 3.36
CA MET A 1 -10.31 6.27 2.99
C MET A 1 -10.41 6.53 1.51
N GLN A 2 -10.31 7.79 1.09
CA GLN A 2 -10.15 8.15 -0.32
C GLN A 2 -8.76 8.78 -0.52
N ILE A 3 -8.03 8.29 -1.51
CA ILE A 3 -6.71 8.77 -1.90
C ILE A 3 -6.87 9.34 -3.30
N ASP A 4 -6.74 10.65 -3.45
CA ASP A 4 -6.84 11.28 -4.75
C ASP A 4 -5.54 11.02 -5.55
N ILE A 5 -5.70 10.61 -6.80
CA ILE A 5 -4.62 10.22 -7.68
C ILE A 5 -4.63 11.14 -8.89
N PRO A 6 -3.47 11.67 -9.32
CA PRO A 6 -3.39 12.46 -10.55
C PRO A 6 -3.97 11.67 -11.72
N ALA A 7 -4.80 12.30 -12.55
CA ALA A 7 -5.42 11.64 -13.71
C ALA A 7 -4.56 11.70 -14.98
N VAL A 8 -3.43 12.40 -14.92
CA VAL A 8 -2.48 12.61 -16.02
C VAL A 8 -1.07 12.69 -15.45
N PRO A 9 -0.04 12.38 -16.26
CA PRO A 9 1.33 12.70 -15.94
C PRO A 9 1.49 14.17 -15.54
N LEU A 10 2.28 14.41 -14.50
CA LEU A 10 2.64 15.76 -14.08
C LEU A 10 3.74 16.30 -15.01
N ASN A 11 3.41 16.47 -16.29
CA ASN A 11 4.35 16.90 -17.33
C ASN A 11 4.86 18.32 -17.07
N GLY A 12 6.18 18.51 -17.15
CA GLY A 12 6.81 19.84 -17.07
C GLY A 12 8.34 19.89 -16.87
N GLY A 13 9.05 18.77 -16.82
CA GLY A 13 10.51 18.74 -16.72
C GLY A 13 11.20 18.97 -18.07
N TYR A 14 12.42 19.53 -18.02
CA TYR A 14 13.20 20.01 -19.18
C TYR A 14 13.64 18.91 -20.17
N TYR A 15 13.47 17.62 -19.81
CA TYR A 15 13.87 16.45 -20.62
C TYR A 15 12.76 15.40 -20.82
N GLY A 16 11.49 15.74 -20.56
CA GLY A 16 10.42 14.74 -20.49
C GLY A 16 10.31 14.06 -19.12
N GLU A 17 11.11 14.51 -18.15
CA GLU A 17 10.98 14.15 -16.74
C GLU A 17 9.65 14.68 -16.15
N PRO A 18 9.01 13.93 -15.24
CA PRO A 18 7.88 14.41 -14.48
C PRO A 18 8.31 15.61 -13.62
N SER A 19 7.56 16.71 -13.71
CA SER A 19 7.82 17.93 -12.91
C SER A 19 7.53 17.74 -11.42
N SER A 20 6.82 16.66 -11.08
CA SER A 20 6.47 16.25 -9.72
C SER A 20 6.13 14.77 -9.71
N SER A 21 6.39 14.12 -8.58
CA SER A 21 5.97 12.75 -8.29
C SER A 21 4.84 12.77 -7.26
N TYR A 22 4.01 11.73 -7.29
CA TYR A 22 3.03 11.47 -6.24
C TYR A 22 3.35 10.12 -5.62
N PHE A 23 3.42 10.07 -4.30
CA PHE A 23 3.46 8.82 -3.57
C PHE A 23 2.52 8.85 -2.36
N THR A 24 1.99 7.68 -2.03
CA THR A 24 1.19 7.46 -0.83
C THR A 24 1.57 6.12 -0.25
N ASP A 25 2.01 6.15 1.01
CA ASP A 25 2.28 4.98 1.82
C ASP A 25 1.34 4.94 3.02
N ILE A 26 0.55 3.88 3.10
CA ILE A 26 -0.33 3.62 4.24
C ILE A 26 0.18 2.36 4.91
N ASN A 27 0.65 2.54 6.13
CA ASN A 27 1.28 1.49 6.89
C ASN A 27 0.40 1.14 8.08
N PHE A 28 0.25 -0.15 8.36
CA PHE A 28 -0.19 -0.57 9.68
C PHE A 28 0.80 -1.57 10.27
N SER A 29 1.00 -1.47 11.56
CA SER A 29 1.70 -2.46 12.33
C SER A 29 0.85 -2.87 13.51
N GLY A 30 1.03 -4.11 13.94
CA GLY A 30 0.40 -4.56 15.16
C GLY A 30 1.16 -5.66 15.83
N GLU A 31 0.92 -5.79 17.12
CA GLU A 31 1.55 -6.80 17.95
C GLU A 31 0.51 -7.83 18.36
N THR A 32 0.88 -9.11 18.28
CA THR A 32 0.06 -10.24 18.70
C THR A 32 0.30 -10.62 20.16
N ASP A 33 -0.59 -11.40 20.77
CA ASP A 33 -0.53 -11.82 22.17
C ASP A 33 0.77 -12.52 22.56
N ASN A 34 1.41 -13.18 21.58
CA ASN A 34 2.67 -13.90 21.68
C ASN A 34 3.88 -13.07 21.22
N GLY A 35 3.72 -11.75 21.08
CA GLY A 35 4.80 -10.79 20.81
C GLY A 35 5.22 -10.69 19.36
N TYR A 36 4.47 -11.27 18.41
CA TYR A 36 4.81 -11.14 16.98
C TYR A 36 4.33 -9.82 16.41
N ILE A 37 5.17 -9.23 15.57
CA ILE A 37 4.86 -8.00 14.85
C ILE A 37 4.31 -8.36 13.46
N VAL A 38 3.09 -7.94 13.19
CA VAL A 38 2.49 -7.88 11.85
C VAL A 38 2.81 -6.50 11.29
N ARG A 39 3.28 -6.42 10.04
CA ARG A 39 3.46 -5.15 9.32
C ARG A 39 2.81 -5.24 7.97
N SER A 40 2.24 -4.14 7.50
CA SER A 40 1.71 -4.08 6.15
C SER A 40 1.86 -2.69 5.59
N LEU A 41 2.07 -2.64 4.28
CA LEU A 41 2.21 -1.44 3.49
C LEU A 41 1.24 -1.52 2.31
N TYR A 42 0.47 -0.46 2.13
CA TYR A 42 -0.06 -0.06 0.85
C TYR A 42 0.84 1.05 0.30
N SER A 43 1.32 0.90 -0.92
CA SER A 43 2.03 1.97 -1.63
C SER A 43 1.40 2.22 -2.99
N PHE A 44 1.21 3.49 -3.30
CA PHE A 44 0.90 3.96 -4.65
C PHE A 44 1.93 4.99 -5.05
N ALA A 45 2.48 4.89 -6.26
CA ALA A 45 3.31 5.94 -6.82
C ALA A 45 3.02 6.17 -8.31
N ALA A 46 3.19 7.42 -8.73
CA ALA A 46 3.08 7.88 -10.11
C ALA A 46 4.03 9.06 -10.35
N GLY A 47 4.45 9.25 -11.60
CA GLY A 47 5.40 10.32 -11.94
C GLY A 47 6.78 10.11 -11.34
N SER A 48 7.19 8.87 -11.06
CA SER A 48 8.61 8.56 -10.88
C SER A 48 9.23 8.37 -12.26
N ALA A 49 10.49 8.78 -12.43
CA ALA A 49 11.19 8.61 -13.69
C ALA A 49 12.58 8.05 -13.48
N ASP A 50 13.03 7.32 -14.49
CA ASP A 50 14.40 6.91 -14.65
C ASP A 50 15.04 7.81 -15.72
N PRO A 51 16.19 8.45 -15.44
CA PRO A 51 16.85 9.36 -16.38
C PRO A 51 17.14 8.76 -17.76
N ASP A 52 17.30 7.43 -17.84
CA ASP A 52 17.65 6.72 -19.07
C ASP A 52 16.42 6.13 -19.79
N PHE A 53 15.30 5.94 -19.08
CA PHE A 53 14.10 5.23 -19.60
C PHE A 53 12.82 6.05 -19.58
N GLY A 54 12.85 7.27 -19.04
CA GLY A 54 11.69 8.16 -18.90
C GLY A 54 10.80 7.79 -17.72
N GLU A 55 9.54 8.23 -17.76
CA GLU A 55 8.59 8.00 -16.67
C GLU A 55 8.28 6.51 -16.47
N ASN A 56 8.40 6.03 -15.23
CA ASN A 56 7.93 4.71 -14.84
C ASN A 56 6.39 4.70 -14.83
N PRO A 57 5.76 3.62 -15.32
CA PRO A 57 4.32 3.45 -15.19
C PRO A 57 3.87 3.56 -13.72
N PRO A 58 2.72 4.19 -13.42
CA PRO A 58 2.17 4.18 -12.09
C PRO A 58 2.02 2.76 -11.55
N PHE A 59 2.18 2.58 -10.25
CA PHE A 59 2.06 1.26 -9.64
C PHE A 59 1.28 1.28 -8.33
N VAL A 60 0.75 0.11 -7.98
CA VAL A 60 0.24 -0.21 -6.65
C VAL A 60 0.99 -1.40 -6.10
N LEU A 61 1.40 -1.29 -4.85
CA LEU A 61 2.08 -2.33 -4.08
C LEU A 61 1.32 -2.58 -2.77
N PHE A 62 1.13 -3.86 -2.44
CA PHE A 62 0.71 -4.30 -1.12
C PHE A 62 1.75 -5.28 -0.59
N THR A 63 2.23 -5.05 0.63
CA THR A 63 3.01 -6.03 1.37
C THR A 63 2.38 -6.31 2.72
N LEU A 64 2.61 -7.53 3.19
CA LEU A 64 2.22 -7.99 4.51
C LEU A 64 3.32 -8.90 5.03
N ASP A 65 4.03 -8.42 6.04
CA ASP A 65 5.16 -9.10 6.64
C ASP A 65 4.76 -9.66 8.00
N TYR A 66 5.15 -10.92 8.21
CA TYR A 66 4.92 -11.64 9.46
C TYR A 66 6.12 -12.60 9.71
N PRO A 67 6.54 -12.84 10.96
CA PRO A 67 7.59 -13.81 11.25
C PRO A 67 7.25 -15.20 10.71
N ASN A 68 8.23 -15.87 10.11
CA ASN A 68 8.11 -17.26 9.68
C ASN A 68 7.83 -18.20 10.87
N SER A 69 7.41 -19.44 10.62
CA SER A 69 7.02 -20.40 11.68
C SER A 69 8.13 -20.72 12.70
N ASN A 70 9.39 -20.46 12.34
CA ASN A 70 10.56 -20.72 13.20
C ASN A 70 11.10 -19.44 13.86
N HIS A 71 10.45 -18.30 13.63
CA HIS A 71 10.69 -16.99 14.24
C HIS A 71 12.07 -16.39 13.96
N THR A 72 12.77 -16.84 12.91
CA THR A 72 14.13 -16.38 12.59
C THR A 72 14.14 -15.30 11.52
N GLU A 73 13.11 -15.21 10.69
CA GLU A 73 13.03 -14.26 9.56
C GLU A 73 11.59 -13.73 9.42
N TYR A 74 11.45 -12.47 9.01
CA TYR A 74 10.16 -11.94 8.55
C TYR A 74 9.97 -12.42 7.10
N SER A 75 8.99 -13.27 6.87
CA SER A 75 8.56 -13.59 5.50
C SER A 75 7.44 -12.64 5.11
N SER A 76 7.48 -12.11 3.89
CA SER A 76 6.30 -11.48 3.29
C SER A 76 5.26 -12.56 3.07
N ALA A 77 4.27 -12.63 3.97
CA ALA A 77 3.16 -13.56 3.88
C ALA A 77 2.22 -13.20 2.72
N ALA A 78 2.27 -11.95 2.26
CA ALA A 78 1.69 -11.54 1.00
C ALA A 78 2.52 -10.44 0.32
N TYR A 79 2.66 -10.57 -1.00
CA TYR A 79 3.22 -9.56 -1.88
C TYR A 79 2.33 -9.46 -3.10
N TYR A 80 1.82 -8.26 -3.36
CA TYR A 80 1.11 -7.94 -4.58
C TYR A 80 1.70 -6.67 -5.17
N TYR A 81 2.05 -6.73 -6.45
CA TYR A 81 2.53 -5.60 -7.20
C TYR A 81 1.81 -5.57 -8.54
N SER A 82 1.24 -4.42 -8.87
CA SER A 82 0.58 -4.21 -10.15
C SER A 82 1.08 -2.93 -10.79
N LYS A 83 1.66 -3.08 -11.98
CA LYS A 83 1.93 -1.97 -12.87
C LYS A 83 0.62 -1.57 -13.53
N LEU A 84 0.28 -0.30 -13.43
CA LEU A 84 -0.88 0.27 -14.07
C LEU A 84 -0.48 0.68 -15.49
N THR A 85 -1.31 0.31 -16.46
CA THR A 85 -1.07 0.65 -17.88
C THR A 85 -1.38 2.11 -18.19
N GLU A 86 -2.20 2.75 -17.34
CA GLU A 86 -2.63 4.14 -17.45
C GLU A 86 -2.80 4.74 -16.05
N TYR A 87 -2.76 6.08 -15.99
CA TYR A 87 -3.25 6.84 -14.84
C TYR A 87 -4.71 6.46 -14.57
N GLN A 88 -4.99 5.87 -13.40
CA GLN A 88 -6.31 5.38 -13.03
C GLN A 88 -7.26 6.54 -12.70
N SER A 89 -8.56 6.25 -12.52
CA SER A 89 -9.56 7.25 -12.12
C SER A 89 -9.10 8.10 -10.93
N LYS A 90 -9.57 9.35 -10.84
CA LYS A 90 -9.13 10.41 -9.90
C LYS A 90 -8.94 10.04 -8.42
N TYR A 91 -9.41 8.88 -7.97
CA TYR A 91 -9.24 8.41 -6.61
C TYR A 91 -9.15 6.88 -6.50
N HIS A 92 -8.40 6.41 -5.50
CA HIS A 92 -8.54 5.07 -4.94
C HIS A 92 -9.36 5.15 -3.65
N ARG A 93 -10.42 4.34 -3.55
CA ARG A 93 -11.07 4.05 -2.27
C ARG A 93 -10.33 2.90 -1.63
N LEU A 94 -9.63 3.20 -0.55
CA LEU A 94 -8.89 2.22 0.23
C LEU A 94 -9.64 1.91 1.53
N GLY A 95 -9.98 0.64 1.71
CA GLY A 95 -10.27 0.04 3.00
C GLY A 95 -9.05 -0.77 3.45
N VAL A 96 -8.72 -0.70 4.73
CA VAL A 96 -7.71 -1.55 5.37
C VAL A 96 -8.43 -2.34 6.44
N TYR A 97 -8.21 -3.66 6.51
CA TYR A 97 -8.86 -4.46 7.54
C TYR A 97 -7.99 -5.60 8.04
N ILE A 98 -8.27 -5.97 9.29
CA ILE A 98 -7.75 -7.15 9.97
C ILE A 98 -8.98 -7.84 10.55
N ASN A 99 -9.34 -8.99 9.98
CA ASN A 99 -10.42 -9.83 10.45
C ASN A 99 -9.85 -11.03 11.19
N GLN A 100 -9.85 -10.96 12.52
CA GLN A 100 -9.34 -12.03 13.37
C GLN A 100 -10.20 -13.30 13.31
N ASN A 101 -11.50 -13.17 13.04
CA ASN A 101 -12.44 -14.29 12.97
C ASN A 101 -12.22 -15.12 11.70
N SER A 102 -12.17 -14.46 10.54
CA SER A 102 -11.86 -15.13 9.26
C SER A 102 -10.36 -15.33 9.03
N LYS A 103 -9.53 -14.79 9.92
CA LYS A 103 -8.06 -14.81 9.83
C LYS A 103 -7.55 -14.14 8.55
N GLN A 104 -8.28 -13.13 8.08
CA GLN A 104 -8.01 -12.44 6.83
C GLN A 104 -7.51 -11.03 7.13
N VAL A 105 -6.56 -10.56 6.36
CA VAL A 105 -6.03 -9.20 6.44
C VAL A 105 -5.76 -8.70 5.03
N GLY A 106 -5.95 -7.41 4.82
CA GLY A 106 -5.50 -6.77 3.59
C GLY A 106 -6.30 -5.53 3.28
N PHE A 107 -6.46 -5.30 1.98
CA PHE A 107 -6.93 -4.04 1.45
C PHE A 107 -8.16 -4.26 0.57
N ILE A 108 -9.12 -3.35 0.67
CA ILE A 108 -10.21 -3.22 -0.29
C ILE A 108 -9.88 -2.03 -1.16
N VAL A 109 -9.63 -2.24 -2.44
CA VAL A 109 -9.22 -1.20 -3.38
C VAL A 109 -10.33 -1.04 -4.41
N ASN A 110 -10.99 0.11 -4.40
CA ASN A 110 -12.14 0.40 -5.27
C ASN A 110 -13.24 -0.68 -5.22
N GLY A 111 -13.45 -1.26 -4.03
CA GLY A 111 -14.44 -2.31 -3.79
C GLY A 111 -13.96 -3.74 -4.10
N VAL A 112 -12.74 -3.92 -4.59
CA VAL A 112 -12.13 -5.23 -4.82
C VAL A 112 -11.30 -5.63 -3.60
N ASP A 113 -11.59 -6.79 -3.02
CA ASP A 113 -10.84 -7.35 -1.89
C ASP A 113 -9.52 -7.96 -2.39
N GLN A 114 -8.40 -7.46 -1.86
CA GLN A 114 -7.03 -7.94 -2.06
C GLN A 114 -6.48 -8.57 -0.78
N GLY A 115 -7.36 -9.16 0.03
CA GLY A 115 -7.03 -9.78 1.30
C GLY A 115 -6.36 -11.15 1.19
N PHE A 116 -5.56 -11.47 2.20
CA PHE A 116 -4.85 -12.72 2.36
C PHE A 116 -5.23 -13.39 3.67
N ASN A 117 -5.30 -14.72 3.66
CA ASN A 117 -5.50 -15.50 4.87
C ASN A 117 -4.17 -15.70 5.59
N LEU A 118 -4.12 -15.23 6.84
CA LEU A 118 -3.02 -15.45 7.77
C LEU A 118 -3.50 -16.32 8.94
N PRO A 119 -3.19 -17.63 8.97
CA PRO A 119 -3.68 -18.56 10.00
C PRO A 119 -3.39 -18.14 11.45
N TYR A 120 -2.40 -17.28 11.65
CA TYR A 120 -1.87 -16.84 12.94
C TYR A 120 -2.37 -15.45 13.38
N LEU A 121 -3.28 -14.81 12.63
CA LEU A 121 -3.80 -13.46 12.90
C LEU A 121 -4.67 -13.35 14.18
N GLN A 122 -5.02 -14.48 14.79
CA GLN A 122 -6.01 -14.64 15.87
C GLN A 122 -5.60 -14.00 17.22
N HIS A 123 -4.46 -13.32 17.28
CA HIS A 123 -3.87 -12.82 18.53
C HIS A 123 -3.56 -11.31 18.51
N LEU A 124 -3.96 -10.54 17.50
CA LEU A 124 -3.61 -9.11 17.44
C LEU A 124 -4.18 -8.30 18.65
N LYS A 125 -3.31 -7.63 19.41
CA LYS A 125 -3.67 -6.80 20.58
C LYS A 125 -3.64 -5.30 20.29
N ILE A 126 -2.61 -4.87 19.58
CA ILE A 126 -2.32 -3.46 19.36
C ILE A 126 -2.25 -3.25 17.86
N LEU A 127 -2.89 -2.18 17.40
CA LEU A 127 -2.87 -1.74 16.01
C LEU A 127 -2.43 -0.28 15.98
N VAL A 128 -1.39 0.01 15.22
CA VAL A 128 -0.91 1.35 14.91
C VAL A 128 -1.12 1.58 13.42
N LEU A 129 -1.82 2.66 13.07
CA LEU A 129 -2.00 3.12 11.70
C LEU A 129 -1.14 4.36 11.47
N THR A 130 -0.26 4.30 10.49
CA THR A 130 0.58 5.41 10.07
C THR A 130 0.28 5.77 8.62
N LEU A 131 0.03 7.05 8.39
CA LEU A 131 -0.30 7.61 7.08
C LEU A 131 0.79 8.57 6.64
N ILE A 132 1.45 8.26 5.53
CA ILE A 132 2.43 9.13 4.89
C ILE A 132 1.95 9.36 3.47
N ALA A 133 1.54 10.58 3.15
CA ALA A 133 1.25 10.94 1.77
C ALA A 133 1.75 12.35 1.47
N GLU A 134 2.46 12.49 0.36
CA GLU A 134 2.75 13.79 -0.24
C GLU A 134 1.64 14.11 -1.25
N SER A 135 0.50 14.54 -0.70
CA SER A 135 -0.67 14.97 -1.44
C SER A 135 -1.10 16.35 -0.95
N ARG A 136 -1.56 17.22 -1.86
CA ARG A 136 -2.18 18.49 -1.46
C ARG A 136 -3.51 18.31 -0.73
N TYR A 137 -4.13 17.12 -0.78
CA TYR A 137 -5.40 16.82 -0.11
C TYR A 137 -5.48 15.34 0.31
N ILE A 138 -5.52 15.07 1.61
CA ILE A 138 -5.97 13.79 2.17
C ILE A 138 -7.30 14.08 2.86
N LEU A 139 -8.41 13.59 2.31
CA LEU A 139 -9.70 13.64 2.99
C LEU A 139 -9.93 12.34 3.76
N ILE A 140 -9.77 12.41 5.09
CA ILE A 140 -10.18 11.35 6.00
C ILE A 140 -11.63 11.67 6.40
N ILE A 141 -12.58 10.98 5.78
CA ILE A 141 -14.00 10.92 6.19
C ILE A 141 -14.25 9.66 7.01
#